data_AF-A0A2U1MTK6-F1
#
_entry.id   AF-A0A2U1MTK6-F1
#
_cell.length_a   1.000
_cell.length_b   1.000
_cell.length_c   1.000
_cell.angle_alpha   90.00
_cell.angle_beta   90.00
_cell.angle_gamma   90.00
#
_symmetry.space_group_name_H-M   'P 1'
#
loop_
_entity.id
_entity.type
_entity.pdbx_description
1 polymer ?
#
loop_
_entity_poly.entity_id
_entity_poly.type
_entity_poly.pdbx_seq_one_letter_code
_entity_poly.pdbx_strand_id
1 'polypeptide(L)'
;MDGVNGIKIKIRHYVINIIGDGKSTSIWHDTWGNHEVLGNIVPKAYRYAARMDDNLTVADMIENDNWLWPNSWVQAIPMLAATTVPKLNNDQPDKVQWKKSNGELTKFSVKTVWEDMRNQGQQVKWNKLVWYSQGVPRHSFLLWLAIKERLHTQDRLMLWNPNMNLMCQLCSKCNDSHNHLFFNCDYSKEVWRVLKRRIKANNGDNEWRNVIDRMSDMPCNINIRSVVRKMVLATCVYHIWRERNARIFTSEKQSHTELVKVIEDNVRLQLLSIQVKKSKEVEAVAVEWGPGVQFKFHN
;
A
#
# COMPACT_ATOMS: atom_id res chain seq x y z
N MET A 1 -1.44 -10.93 22.62
CA MET A 1 -1.03 -12.04 21.72
C MET A 1 -2.31 -12.60 21.12
N ASP A 2 -2.95 -11.84 20.22
CA ASP A 2 -4.29 -12.13 19.69
C ASP A 2 -4.31 -12.18 18.15
N GLY A 3 -3.15 -12.40 17.55
CA GLY A 3 -2.95 -12.24 16.11
C GLY A 3 -3.75 -13.23 15.26
N VAL A 4 -3.83 -14.49 15.68
CA VAL A 4 -4.48 -15.55 14.88
C VAL A 4 -6.01 -15.52 15.04
N ASN A 5 -6.52 -15.34 16.26
CA ASN A 5 -7.95 -15.28 16.54
C ASN A 5 -8.61 -14.03 15.92
N GLY A 6 -7.91 -12.89 15.93
CA GLY A 6 -8.40 -11.66 15.29
C GLY A 6 -8.50 -11.77 13.77
N ILE A 7 -7.60 -12.50 13.12
CA ILE A 7 -7.66 -12.73 11.67
C ILE A 7 -8.80 -13.68 11.32
N LYS A 8 -8.96 -14.78 12.08
CA LYS A 8 -10.04 -15.77 11.85
C LYS A 8 -11.42 -15.12 11.85
N ILE A 9 -11.69 -14.22 12.79
CA ILE A 9 -12.96 -13.48 12.88
C ILE A 9 -13.16 -12.60 11.65
N LYS A 10 -12.12 -11.87 11.22
CA LYS A 10 -12.19 -10.96 10.06
C LYS A 10 -12.43 -11.69 8.74
N ILE A 11 -11.87 -12.88 8.56
CA ILE A 11 -12.01 -13.63 7.30
C ILE A 11 -13.27 -14.48 7.22
N ARG A 12 -13.89 -14.84 8.36
CA ARG A 12 -14.98 -15.83 8.40
C ARG A 12 -16.17 -15.46 7.51
N HIS A 13 -16.50 -14.18 7.41
CA HIS A 13 -17.61 -13.69 6.57
C HIS A 13 -17.31 -13.76 5.06
N TYR A 14 -16.04 -13.96 4.68
CA TYR A 14 -15.60 -14.15 3.31
C TYR A 14 -15.43 -15.63 2.94
N VAL A 15 -15.52 -16.56 3.89
CA VAL A 15 -15.40 -18.00 3.62
C VAL A 15 -16.79 -18.60 3.59
N ILE A 16 -17.14 -19.24 2.47
CA ILE A 16 -18.42 -19.94 2.29
C ILE A 16 -18.18 -21.36 1.78
N ASN A 17 -18.93 -22.32 2.33
CA ASN A 17 -18.92 -23.70 1.92
C ASN A 17 -20.07 -23.92 0.93
N ILE A 18 -19.72 -24.40 -0.26
CA ILE A 18 -20.67 -24.85 -1.28
C ILE A 18 -20.93 -26.32 -1.02
N ILE A 19 -22.18 -26.61 -0.67
CA ILE A 19 -22.61 -27.96 -0.31
C ILE A 19 -22.61 -28.85 -1.56
N GLY A 20 -21.87 -29.95 -1.48
CA GLY A 20 -21.90 -31.08 -2.40
C GLY A 20 -22.56 -32.26 -1.70
N ASP A 21 -21.77 -33.14 -1.09
CA ASP A 21 -22.23 -34.29 -0.31
C ASP A 21 -22.62 -33.92 1.13
N GLY A 22 -22.26 -32.72 1.60
CA GLY A 22 -22.58 -32.18 2.91
C GLY A 22 -21.80 -32.78 4.07
N LYS A 23 -20.85 -33.69 3.81
CA LYS A 23 -20.15 -34.50 4.84
C LYS A 23 -18.95 -33.80 5.44
N SER A 24 -18.45 -32.74 4.81
CA SER A 24 -17.26 -32.01 5.26
C SER A 24 -17.58 -30.59 5.72
N THR A 25 -18.85 -30.18 5.64
CA THR A 25 -19.33 -28.88 6.09
C THR A 25 -20.05 -29.03 7.43
N SER A 26 -19.56 -28.35 8.48
CA SER A 26 -20.23 -28.32 9.78
C SER A 26 -21.54 -27.54 9.71
N ILE A 27 -22.62 -28.12 10.23
CA ILE A 27 -23.91 -27.42 10.32
C ILE A 27 -23.81 -26.17 11.22
N TRP A 28 -22.98 -26.23 12.27
CA TRP A 28 -22.90 -25.18 13.29
C TRP A 28 -21.80 -24.18 13.09
N HIS A 29 -20.65 -24.59 12.56
CA HIS A 29 -19.43 -23.78 12.63
C HIS A 29 -19.03 -23.19 11.29
N ASP A 30 -19.54 -23.72 10.20
CA ASP A 30 -19.24 -23.26 8.85
C ASP A 30 -20.32 -22.33 8.31
N THR A 31 -19.91 -21.38 7.47
CA THR A 31 -20.84 -20.57 6.69
C THR A 31 -21.21 -21.33 5.43
N TRP A 32 -22.50 -21.55 5.20
CA TRP A 32 -23.06 -22.15 4.00
C TRP A 32 -24.46 -21.56 3.76
N GLY A 33 -24.97 -21.64 2.54
CA GLY A 33 -26.26 -21.03 2.20
C GLY A 33 -26.28 -19.50 2.30
N ASN A 34 -27.45 -18.93 2.58
CA ASN A 34 -27.69 -17.48 2.58
C ASN A 34 -27.77 -16.86 4.00
N HIS A 35 -27.34 -17.59 5.02
CA HIS A 35 -27.38 -17.14 6.42
C HIS A 35 -25.97 -17.02 7.02
N GLU A 36 -25.88 -16.39 8.19
CA GLU A 36 -24.67 -16.48 9.00
C GLU A 36 -24.49 -17.89 9.56
N VAL A 37 -23.34 -18.12 10.18
CA VAL A 37 -23.01 -19.39 10.86
C VAL A 37 -24.12 -19.73 11.87
N LEU A 38 -24.78 -20.88 11.69
CA LEU A 38 -25.94 -21.25 12.51
C LEU A 38 -25.60 -21.41 13.99
N GLY A 39 -24.37 -21.77 14.36
CA GLY A 39 -23.93 -21.85 15.76
C GLY A 39 -23.93 -20.52 16.51
N ASN A 40 -23.95 -19.38 15.79
CA ASN A 40 -24.16 -18.06 16.40
C ASN A 40 -25.65 -17.78 16.67
N ILE A 41 -26.55 -18.38 15.88
CA ILE A 41 -28.00 -18.23 15.97
C ILE A 41 -28.58 -19.22 16.99
N VAL A 42 -28.04 -20.44 17.04
CA VAL A 42 -28.43 -21.52 17.96
C VAL A 42 -27.32 -21.73 18.99
N PRO A 43 -27.42 -21.13 20.19
CA PRO A 43 -26.36 -21.21 21.19
C PRO A 43 -26.06 -22.65 21.62
N LYS A 44 -24.82 -22.89 22.05
CA LYS A 44 -24.34 -24.23 22.44
C LYS A 44 -25.21 -24.90 23.51
N ALA A 45 -25.74 -24.13 24.47
CA ALA A 45 -26.65 -24.64 25.50
C ALA A 45 -27.96 -25.22 24.94
N TYR A 46 -28.52 -24.58 23.89
CA TYR A 46 -29.74 -25.05 23.23
C TYR A 46 -29.48 -26.36 22.49
N ARG A 47 -28.34 -26.45 21.80
CA ARG A 47 -27.90 -27.66 21.09
C ARG A 47 -27.67 -28.84 22.04
N TYR A 48 -27.02 -28.57 23.17
CA TYR A 48 -26.79 -29.58 24.21
C TYR A 48 -28.11 -30.09 24.83
N ALA A 49 -29.06 -29.19 25.13
CA ALA A 49 -30.37 -29.58 25.66
C ALA A 49 -31.16 -30.48 24.69
N ALA A 50 -31.02 -30.24 23.38
CA ALA A 50 -31.61 -31.08 22.33
C ALA A 50 -30.78 -32.34 21.99
N ARG A 51 -29.69 -32.60 22.72
CA ARG A 51 -28.76 -33.73 22.49
C ARG A 51 -28.13 -33.73 21.08
N MET A 52 -27.92 -32.55 20.50
CA MET A 52 -27.23 -32.40 19.22
C MET A 52 -25.72 -32.31 19.43
N ASP A 53 -24.97 -33.12 18.68
CA ASP A 53 -23.50 -33.06 18.68
C ASP A 53 -23.00 -31.75 18.04
N ASP A 54 -21.90 -31.23 18.56
CA ASP A 54 -21.24 -30.01 18.06
C ASP A 54 -20.50 -30.27 16.73
N ASN A 55 -20.25 -31.53 16.38
CA ASN A 55 -19.55 -31.96 15.17
C ASN A 55 -20.48 -32.36 14.03
N LEU A 56 -21.81 -32.19 14.18
CA LEU A 56 -22.77 -32.52 13.13
C LEU A 56 -22.44 -31.78 11.83
N THR A 57 -22.60 -32.50 10.73
CA THR A 57 -22.43 -31.98 9.37
C THR A 57 -23.77 -31.59 8.77
N VAL A 58 -23.75 -30.93 7.61
CA VAL A 58 -24.98 -30.61 6.86
C VAL A 58 -25.68 -31.90 6.43
N ALA A 59 -24.93 -32.92 6.01
CA ALA A 59 -25.49 -34.21 5.61
C ALA A 59 -26.19 -34.93 6.76
N ASP A 60 -25.64 -34.88 7.98
CA ASP A 60 -26.22 -35.55 9.15
C ASP A 60 -27.59 -34.98 9.58
N MET A 61 -27.87 -33.74 9.17
CA MET A 61 -29.10 -33.02 9.53
C MET A 61 -30.19 -33.09 8.44
N ILE A 62 -29.96 -33.84 7.36
CA ILE A 62 -30.90 -33.96 6.24
C ILE A 62 -31.27 -35.44 6.05
N GLU A 63 -32.56 -35.73 6.10
CA GLU A 63 -33.12 -37.04 5.79
C GLU A 63 -34.33 -36.89 4.87
N ASN A 64 -34.38 -37.66 3.78
CA ASN A 64 -35.45 -37.60 2.78
C ASN A 64 -35.76 -36.17 2.31
N ASP A 65 -34.73 -35.39 1.97
CA ASP A 65 -34.82 -33.97 1.56
C ASP A 65 -35.49 -33.03 2.59
N ASN A 66 -35.52 -33.43 3.88
CA ASN A 66 -36.07 -32.62 4.96
C ASN A 66 -35.03 -32.40 6.07
N TRP A 67 -35.10 -31.24 6.72
CA TRP A 67 -34.29 -30.96 7.90
C TRP A 67 -34.76 -31.77 9.10
N LEU A 68 -33.81 -32.29 9.86
CA LEU A 68 -34.04 -32.94 11.16
C LEU A 68 -34.10 -31.93 12.33
N TRP A 69 -34.52 -30.69 12.06
CA TRP A 69 -34.69 -29.69 13.11
C TRP A 69 -35.80 -30.11 14.10
N PRO A 70 -35.63 -29.91 15.42
CA PRO A 70 -36.72 -30.04 16.36
C PRO A 70 -37.85 -29.07 15.98
N ASN A 71 -39.10 -29.54 15.98
CA ASN A 71 -40.26 -28.69 15.63
C ASN A 71 -40.34 -27.42 16.49
N SER A 72 -39.95 -27.50 17.76
CA SER A 72 -39.88 -26.34 18.66
C SER A 72 -38.88 -25.28 18.20
N TRP A 73 -37.82 -25.66 17.49
CA TRP A 73 -36.81 -24.73 16.97
C TRP A 73 -37.28 -24.02 15.72
N VAL A 74 -37.94 -24.74 14.80
CA VAL A 74 -38.50 -24.14 13.58
C VAL A 74 -39.54 -23.06 13.94
N GLN A 75 -40.30 -23.28 15.01
CA GLN A 75 -41.27 -22.30 15.52
C GLN A 75 -40.60 -21.12 16.24
N ALA A 76 -39.56 -21.38 17.04
CA ALA A 76 -38.90 -20.36 17.85
C ALA A 76 -37.84 -19.54 17.09
N ILE A 77 -37.29 -20.08 16.00
CA ILE A 77 -36.13 -19.51 15.28
C ILE A 77 -36.49 -19.39 13.79
N PRO A 78 -37.04 -18.24 13.36
CA PRO A 78 -37.48 -18.03 11.97
C PRO A 78 -36.38 -18.24 10.92
N MET A 79 -35.11 -17.97 11.27
CA MET A 79 -33.99 -18.19 10.36
C MET A 79 -33.79 -19.67 9.99
N LEU A 80 -34.04 -20.60 10.92
CA LEU A 80 -33.98 -22.04 10.61
C LEU A 80 -35.11 -22.44 9.68
N ALA A 81 -36.32 -21.91 9.90
CA ALA A 81 -37.46 -22.15 9.02
C ALA A 81 -37.22 -21.62 7.59
N ALA A 82 -36.51 -20.50 7.45
CA ALA A 82 -36.16 -19.90 6.16
C ALA A 82 -34.95 -20.57 5.48
N THR A 83 -34.25 -21.50 6.14
CA THR A 83 -33.07 -22.16 5.59
C THR A 83 -33.48 -23.24 4.60
N THR A 84 -33.21 -23.01 3.31
CA THR A 84 -33.48 -23.98 2.25
C THR A 84 -32.64 -25.24 2.43
N VAL A 85 -33.26 -26.42 2.28
CA VAL A 85 -32.55 -27.71 2.26
C VAL A 85 -31.67 -27.76 0.99
N PRO A 86 -30.34 -27.90 1.11
CA PRO A 86 -29.48 -28.07 -0.05
C PRO A 86 -29.72 -29.44 -0.69
N LYS A 87 -29.68 -29.49 -2.03
CA LYS A 87 -29.72 -30.76 -2.76
C LYS A 87 -28.36 -31.44 -2.66
N LEU A 88 -28.28 -32.50 -1.87
CA LEU A 88 -27.04 -33.24 -1.68
C LEU A 88 -26.71 -34.06 -2.93
N ASN A 89 -25.43 -34.04 -3.33
CA ASN A 89 -24.89 -34.86 -4.40
C ASN A 89 -23.71 -35.67 -3.87
N ASN A 90 -23.94 -36.96 -3.65
CA ASN A 90 -22.94 -37.89 -3.09
C ASN A 90 -21.68 -38.06 -3.97
N ASP A 91 -21.72 -37.67 -5.24
CA ASP A 91 -20.59 -37.76 -6.18
C ASP A 91 -19.76 -36.47 -6.24
N GLN A 92 -20.12 -35.43 -5.47
CA GLN A 92 -19.40 -34.16 -5.43
C GLN A 92 -19.05 -33.80 -3.98
N PRO A 93 -17.76 -33.69 -3.62
CA PRO A 93 -17.39 -33.22 -2.29
C PRO A 93 -17.73 -31.74 -2.12
N ASP A 94 -17.96 -31.31 -0.87
CA ASP A 94 -18.12 -29.88 -0.55
C ASP A 94 -16.89 -29.07 -0.98
N LYS A 95 -17.12 -27.79 -1.29
CA LYS A 95 -16.06 -26.88 -1.76
C LYS A 95 -16.07 -25.58 -0.99
N VAL A 96 -14.92 -25.24 -0.41
CA VAL A 96 -14.69 -23.92 0.19
C VAL A 96 -14.45 -22.89 -0.92
N GLN A 97 -15.22 -21.81 -0.91
CA GLN A 97 -15.06 -20.66 -1.80
C GLN A 97 -14.87 -19.36 -1.01
N TRP A 98 -14.24 -18.40 -1.66
CA TRP A 98 -14.08 -17.04 -1.16
C TRP A 98 -15.21 -16.16 -1.71
N LYS A 99 -16.03 -15.60 -0.81
CA LYS A 99 -17.05 -14.59 -1.10
C LYS A 99 -16.38 -13.21 -1.06
N LYS A 100 -16.20 -12.59 -2.22
CA LYS A 100 -15.63 -11.24 -2.34
C LYS A 100 -16.50 -10.20 -1.63
N SER A 101 -15.92 -9.02 -1.38
CA SER A 101 -16.63 -7.85 -0.82
C SER A 101 -17.87 -7.42 -1.62
N ASN A 102 -17.90 -7.68 -2.94
CA ASN A 102 -19.06 -7.43 -3.81
C ASN A 102 -20.10 -8.58 -3.81
N GLY A 103 -19.88 -9.65 -3.03
CA GLY A 103 -20.75 -10.82 -2.95
C GLY A 103 -20.46 -11.95 -3.94
N GLU A 104 -19.56 -11.75 -4.92
CA GLU A 104 -19.20 -12.75 -5.93
C GLU A 104 -18.37 -13.89 -5.30
N LEU A 105 -18.63 -15.13 -5.70
CA LEU A 105 -17.90 -16.30 -5.22
C LEU A 105 -16.75 -16.67 -6.15
N THR A 106 -15.57 -16.92 -5.59
CA THR A 106 -14.38 -17.27 -6.36
C THR A 106 -13.50 -18.29 -5.63
N LYS A 107 -12.53 -18.86 -6.34
CA LYS A 107 -11.50 -19.71 -5.72
C LYS A 107 -10.60 -18.84 -4.83
N PHE A 108 -10.22 -19.38 -3.68
CA PHE A 108 -9.31 -18.71 -2.77
C PHE A 108 -8.00 -18.31 -3.48
N SER A 109 -7.58 -17.06 -3.29
CA SER A 109 -6.23 -16.62 -3.61
C SER A 109 -5.79 -15.56 -2.61
N VAL A 110 -4.50 -15.57 -2.24
CA VAL A 110 -3.93 -14.57 -1.32
C VAL A 110 -4.15 -13.15 -1.84
N LYS A 111 -4.12 -12.96 -3.17
CA LYS A 111 -4.39 -11.68 -3.81
C LYS A 111 -5.81 -11.19 -3.53
N THR A 112 -6.83 -12.01 -3.78
CA THR A 112 -8.24 -11.66 -3.57
C THR A 112 -8.50 -11.36 -2.10
N VAL A 113 -7.98 -12.20 -1.21
CA VAL A 113 -8.08 -12.01 0.25
C VAL A 113 -7.50 -10.66 0.66
N TRP A 114 -6.30 -10.34 0.17
CA TRP A 114 -5.66 -9.07 0.45
C TRP A 114 -6.47 -7.88 -0.08
N GLU A 115 -7.04 -7.99 -1.28
CA GLU A 115 -7.84 -6.93 -1.91
C GLU A 115 -9.16 -6.66 -1.17
N ASP A 116 -9.80 -7.71 -0.63
CA ASP A 116 -11.05 -7.62 0.12
C ASP A 116 -10.86 -7.20 1.58
N MET A 117 -9.75 -7.62 2.22
CA MET A 117 -9.48 -7.31 3.63
C MET A 117 -8.83 -5.93 3.82
N ARG A 118 -8.14 -5.40 2.80
CA ARG A 118 -7.47 -4.11 2.93
C ARG A 118 -8.49 -2.98 2.92
N ASN A 119 -8.26 -1.97 3.76
CA ASN A 119 -8.92 -0.69 3.60
C ASN A 119 -8.35 -0.01 2.35
N GLN A 120 -9.14 0.02 1.26
CA GLN A 120 -8.78 0.74 0.05
C GLN A 120 -9.03 2.24 0.27
N GLY A 121 -7.96 2.97 0.61
CA GLY A 121 -8.00 4.43 0.67
C GLY A 121 -8.06 5.07 -0.72
N GLN A 122 -8.38 6.36 -0.77
CA GLN A 122 -8.37 7.13 -2.02
C GLN A 122 -7.00 7.06 -2.69
N GLN A 123 -7.00 6.77 -3.99
CA GLN A 123 -5.77 6.72 -4.77
C GLN A 123 -5.18 8.13 -4.90
N VAL A 124 -3.98 8.31 -4.35
CA VAL A 124 -3.25 9.59 -4.40
C VAL A 124 -2.49 9.73 -5.72
N LYS A 125 -2.48 10.94 -6.31
CA LYS A 125 -1.81 11.21 -7.60
C LYS A 125 -0.31 10.88 -7.58
N TRP A 126 0.37 11.23 -6.49
CA TRP A 126 1.82 11.07 -6.35
C TRP A 126 2.28 9.61 -6.15
N ASN A 127 1.39 8.61 -6.10
CA ASN A 127 1.80 7.23 -5.77
C ASN A 127 2.88 6.68 -6.73
N LYS A 128 2.74 6.94 -8.05
CA LYS A 128 3.68 6.48 -9.08
C LYS A 128 4.94 7.35 -9.18
N LEU A 129 4.91 8.54 -8.59
CA LEU A 129 6.07 9.43 -8.45
C LEU A 129 7.03 8.88 -7.37
N VAL A 130 6.46 8.38 -6.28
CA VAL A 130 7.21 7.85 -5.13
C VAL A 130 7.62 6.39 -5.33
N TRP A 131 6.67 5.55 -5.75
CA TRP A 131 6.83 4.09 -5.81
C TRP A 131 6.97 3.64 -7.26
N TYR A 132 8.19 3.27 -7.63
CA TYR A 132 8.53 2.73 -8.95
C TYR A 132 9.74 1.80 -8.82
N SER A 133 9.86 0.82 -9.72
CA SER A 133 10.80 -0.30 -9.57
C SER A 133 12.27 0.08 -9.59
N GLN A 134 12.63 1.17 -10.27
CA GLN A 134 14.00 1.68 -10.34
C GLN A 134 14.36 2.63 -9.18
N GLY A 135 13.43 2.94 -8.29
CA GLY A 135 13.64 3.88 -7.20
C GLY A 135 14.47 3.27 -6.07
N VAL A 136 15.36 4.06 -5.47
CA VAL A 136 16.08 3.65 -4.26
C VAL A 136 15.11 3.69 -3.07
N PRO A 137 14.87 2.56 -2.37
CA PRO A 137 13.86 2.48 -1.31
C PRO A 137 14.01 3.56 -0.23
N ARG A 138 15.26 3.87 0.17
CA ARG A 138 15.55 4.91 1.16
C ARG A 138 15.16 6.32 0.68
N HIS A 139 15.36 6.62 -0.60
CA HIS A 139 14.98 7.93 -1.18
C HIS A 139 13.47 8.02 -1.34
N SER A 140 12.83 6.95 -1.85
CA SER A 140 11.37 6.88 -1.98
C SER A 140 10.66 7.00 -0.64
N PHE A 141 11.15 6.33 0.39
CA PHE A 141 10.59 6.42 1.75
C PHE A 141 10.69 7.85 2.32
N LEU A 142 11.83 8.50 2.14
CA LEU A 142 11.99 9.88 2.59
C LEU A 142 11.10 10.85 1.79
N LEU A 143 11.02 10.69 0.47
CA LEU A 143 10.12 11.49 -0.38
C LEU A 143 8.65 11.31 0.04
N TRP A 144 8.24 10.07 0.34
CA TRP A 144 6.91 9.79 0.88
C TRP A 144 6.65 10.55 2.19
N LEU A 145 7.60 10.51 3.14
CA LEU A 145 7.49 11.27 4.38
C LEU A 145 7.43 12.78 4.13
N ALA A 146 8.23 13.29 3.18
CA ALA A 146 8.22 14.70 2.80
C ALA A 146 6.86 15.13 2.22
N ILE A 147 6.26 14.33 1.34
CA ILE A 147 4.94 14.59 0.74
C ILE A 147 3.84 14.54 1.80
N LYS A 148 3.96 13.64 2.80
CA LYS A 148 3.04 13.57 3.93
C LYS A 148 3.33 14.62 5.01
N GLU A 149 4.30 15.50 4.77
CA GLU A 149 4.80 16.52 5.70
C GLU A 149 5.31 15.95 7.04
N ARG A 150 5.66 14.66 7.10
CA ARG A 150 6.02 13.91 8.32
C ARG A 150 7.51 13.90 8.67
N LEU A 151 8.30 14.82 8.10
CA LEU A 151 9.70 14.99 8.51
C LEU A 151 9.78 15.98 9.67
N HIS A 152 10.78 15.84 10.55
CA HIS A 152 10.97 16.72 11.72
C HIS A 152 11.60 18.07 11.32
N THR A 153 10.82 18.91 10.67
CA THR A 153 11.13 20.34 10.46
C THR A 153 10.86 21.14 11.74
N GLN A 154 11.51 22.28 11.86
CA GLN A 154 11.50 23.17 13.02
C GLN A 154 10.09 23.70 13.28
N ASP A 155 9.30 24.03 12.26
CA ASP A 155 7.88 24.38 12.40
C ASP A 155 7.05 23.32 13.17
N ARG A 156 7.36 22.04 12.99
CA ARG A 156 6.73 20.94 13.75
C ARG A 156 7.32 20.78 15.15
N LEU A 157 8.61 21.07 15.33
CA LEU A 157 9.28 21.02 16.64
C LEU A 157 8.87 22.19 17.54
N MET A 158 8.48 23.34 16.97
CA MET A 158 7.93 24.49 17.71
C MET A 158 6.74 24.11 18.60
N LEU A 159 5.91 23.18 18.13
CA LEU A 159 4.76 22.68 18.88
C LEU A 159 5.16 22.01 20.20
N TRP A 160 6.40 21.50 20.28
CA TRP A 160 6.90 20.74 21.43
C TRP A 160 7.93 21.52 22.24
N ASN A 161 8.65 22.46 21.64
CA ASN A 161 9.59 23.34 22.34
C ASN A 161 9.64 24.75 21.72
N PRO A 162 8.86 25.71 22.27
CA PRO A 162 8.77 27.08 21.75
C PRO A 162 10.08 27.90 21.82
N ASN A 163 11.05 27.50 22.65
CA ASN A 163 12.26 28.27 22.94
C ASN A 163 13.48 27.86 22.10
N MET A 164 13.33 26.98 21.11
CA MET A 164 14.45 26.58 20.25
C MET A 164 14.87 27.69 19.28
N ASN A 165 16.15 27.69 18.88
CA ASN A 165 16.60 28.46 17.72
C ASN A 165 16.10 27.77 16.45
N LEU A 166 15.09 28.37 15.82
CA LEU A 166 14.31 27.77 14.74
C LEU A 166 14.82 28.17 13.36
N MET A 167 15.99 28.80 13.25
CA MET A 167 16.52 29.23 11.97
C MET A 167 16.91 28.01 11.12
N CYS A 168 16.48 28.03 9.86
CA CYS A 168 16.84 27.04 8.85
C CYS A 168 18.35 26.94 8.73
N GLN A 169 18.92 25.75 8.94
CA GLN A 169 20.37 25.56 8.91
C GLN A 169 20.98 25.63 7.50
N LEU A 170 20.14 25.66 6.46
CA LEU A 170 20.60 25.80 5.08
C LEU A 170 20.88 27.25 4.70
N CYS A 171 19.97 28.18 5.01
CA CYS A 171 20.09 29.61 4.64
C CYS A 171 20.31 30.56 5.83
N SER A 172 20.01 30.12 7.06
CA SER A 172 20.04 30.94 8.26
C SER A 172 19.21 32.24 8.19
N LYS A 173 18.08 32.24 7.46
CA LYS A 173 17.24 33.44 7.26
C LYS A 173 15.83 33.36 7.85
N CYS A 174 15.21 32.19 7.88
CA CYS A 174 13.86 31.99 8.40
C CYS A 174 13.69 30.56 8.89
N ASN A 175 12.54 30.25 9.48
CA ASN A 175 12.29 28.91 10.03
C ASN A 175 12.17 27.85 8.94
N ASP A 176 12.72 26.65 9.17
CA ASP A 176 12.50 25.55 8.23
C ASP A 176 11.11 24.91 8.40
N SER A 177 10.47 24.75 7.24
CA SER A 177 9.24 24.00 6.98
C SER A 177 9.47 23.17 5.72
N HIS A 178 8.64 22.18 5.39
CA HIS A 178 8.81 21.43 4.13
C HIS A 178 8.83 22.36 2.91
N ASN A 179 7.93 23.36 2.89
CA ASN A 179 7.85 24.31 1.78
C ASN A 179 9.11 25.17 1.66
N HIS A 180 9.65 25.66 2.79
CA HIS A 180 10.91 26.40 2.78
C HIS A 180 12.09 25.49 2.43
N LEU A 181 12.25 24.39 3.17
CA LEU A 181 13.43 23.53 3.15
C LEU A 181 13.76 23.00 1.76
N PHE A 182 12.77 22.50 1.01
CA PHE A 182 13.06 21.80 -0.23
C PHE A 182 13.40 22.71 -1.40
N PHE A 183 12.52 23.59 -1.85
CA PHE A 183 12.75 24.32 -3.11
C PHE A 183 12.66 25.85 -2.99
N ASN A 184 12.28 26.39 -1.82
CA ASN A 184 12.19 27.84 -1.59
C ASN A 184 13.32 28.44 -0.76
N CYS A 185 14.09 27.64 -0.02
CA CYS A 185 15.27 28.08 0.70
C CYS A 185 16.36 28.48 -0.30
N ASP A 186 17.04 29.61 -0.10
CA ASP A 186 18.05 30.13 -1.03
C ASP A 186 19.09 29.09 -1.44
N TYR A 187 19.53 28.26 -0.49
CA TYR A 187 20.47 27.19 -0.76
C TYR A 187 19.87 26.09 -1.66
N SER A 188 18.73 25.52 -1.27
CA SER A 188 18.13 24.36 -1.95
C SER A 188 17.41 24.75 -3.24
N LYS A 189 16.96 25.99 -3.36
CA LYS A 189 16.47 26.62 -4.58
C LYS A 189 17.53 26.59 -5.69
N GLU A 190 18.78 26.90 -5.37
CA GLU A 190 19.88 26.84 -6.34
C GLU A 190 20.19 25.41 -6.78
N VAL A 191 20.18 24.45 -5.85
CA VAL A 191 20.31 23.02 -6.15
C VAL A 191 19.20 22.59 -7.12
N TRP A 192 17.95 22.91 -6.79
CA TRP A 192 16.80 22.53 -7.59
C TRP A 192 16.78 23.21 -8.95
N ARG A 193 17.23 24.46 -9.06
CA ARG A 193 17.33 25.20 -10.33
C ARG A 193 18.24 24.49 -11.33
N VAL A 194 19.35 23.90 -10.89
CA VAL A 194 20.24 23.13 -11.77
C VAL A 194 19.57 21.82 -12.18
N LEU A 195 19.04 21.08 -11.20
CA LEU A 195 18.44 19.76 -11.45
C LEU A 195 17.18 19.83 -12.32
N LYS A 196 16.31 20.83 -12.13
CA LYS A 196 15.12 21.09 -12.98
C LYS A 196 15.49 21.22 -14.46
N ARG A 197 16.56 21.96 -14.74
CA ARG A 197 17.09 22.11 -16.12
C ARG A 197 17.57 20.78 -16.67
N ARG A 198 18.25 19.98 -15.85
CA ARG A 198 18.73 18.64 -16.22
C ARG A 198 17.60 17.70 -16.65
N ILE A 199 16.46 17.75 -15.97
CA ILE A 199 15.28 16.92 -16.29
C ILE A 199 14.27 17.59 -17.22
N LYS A 200 14.61 18.76 -17.80
CA LYS A 200 13.73 19.53 -18.69
C LYS A 200 12.37 19.90 -18.06
N ALA A 201 12.35 20.12 -16.75
CA ALA A 201 11.17 20.49 -15.96
C ALA A 201 11.24 21.95 -15.49
N ASN A 202 11.56 22.87 -16.41
CA ASN A 202 11.87 24.27 -16.08
C ASN A 202 10.66 25.12 -15.71
N ASN A 203 9.46 24.65 -16.03
CA ASN A 203 8.25 25.46 -15.89
C ASN A 203 7.72 25.43 -14.46
N GLY A 204 7.33 26.61 -13.99
CA GLY A 204 6.58 26.85 -12.76
C GLY A 204 7.42 27.12 -11.52
N ASP A 205 6.71 27.42 -10.45
CA ASP A 205 7.25 27.83 -9.16
C ASP A 205 8.00 26.70 -8.40
N ASN A 206 8.50 27.09 -7.23
CA ASN A 206 9.24 26.25 -6.29
C ASN A 206 8.43 25.92 -5.03
N GLU A 207 7.14 26.24 -5.00
CA GLU A 207 6.29 25.83 -3.89
C GLU A 207 6.22 24.31 -3.86
N TRP A 208 6.43 23.73 -2.67
CA TRP A 208 6.63 22.29 -2.50
C TRP A 208 5.44 21.48 -3.04
N ARG A 209 4.21 21.86 -2.69
CA ARG A 209 3.00 21.15 -3.14
C ARG A 209 2.83 21.28 -4.65
N ASN A 210 3.01 22.47 -5.21
CA ASN A 210 2.94 22.73 -6.65
C ASN A 210 3.97 21.93 -7.44
N VAL A 211 5.19 21.75 -6.92
CA VAL A 211 6.20 20.90 -7.55
C VAL A 211 5.76 19.43 -7.51
N ILE A 212 5.23 18.93 -6.39
CA ILE A 212 4.75 17.54 -6.27
C ILE A 212 3.56 17.30 -7.19
N ASP A 213 2.58 18.20 -7.24
CA ASP A 213 1.40 18.08 -8.09
C ASP A 213 1.79 18.08 -9.57
N ARG A 214 2.62 19.05 -10.00
CA ARG A 214 3.11 19.12 -11.37
C ARG A 214 3.89 17.86 -11.77
N MET A 215 4.76 17.36 -10.89
CA MET A 215 5.53 16.14 -11.14
C MET A 215 4.66 14.89 -11.20
N SER A 216 3.56 14.88 -10.44
CA SER A 216 2.58 13.79 -10.40
C SER A 216 1.63 13.81 -11.60
N ASP A 217 1.29 14.99 -12.12
CA ASP A 217 0.44 15.17 -13.30
C ASP A 217 1.20 14.83 -14.60
N MET A 218 2.54 14.93 -14.60
CA MET A 218 3.34 14.41 -15.71
C MET A 218 3.31 12.87 -15.78
N PRO A 219 3.48 12.25 -16.97
CA PRO A 219 3.44 10.79 -17.11
C PRO A 219 4.46 10.08 -16.20
N CYS A 220 3.96 9.32 -15.22
CA CYS A 220 4.75 8.52 -14.28
C CYS A 220 4.77 7.05 -14.69
N ASN A 221 5.38 6.76 -15.85
CA ASN A 221 5.45 5.43 -16.46
C ASN A 221 6.89 4.87 -16.40
N ILE A 222 7.14 3.79 -17.15
CA ILE A 222 8.44 3.11 -17.23
C ILE A 222 9.40 3.71 -18.27
N ASN A 223 8.98 4.76 -18.99
CA ASN A 223 9.87 5.44 -19.94
C ASN A 223 11.07 6.03 -19.19
N ILE A 224 12.27 5.92 -19.78
CA ILE A 224 13.52 6.34 -19.16
C ILE A 224 13.51 7.80 -18.69
N ARG A 225 12.87 8.72 -19.44
CA ARG A 225 12.73 10.14 -19.04
C ARG A 225 11.86 10.29 -17.80
N SER A 226 10.78 9.51 -17.71
CA SER A 226 9.92 9.46 -16.53
C SER A 226 10.68 8.91 -15.33
N VAL A 227 11.44 7.82 -15.53
CA VAL A 227 12.28 7.21 -14.48
C VAL A 227 13.31 8.21 -13.96
N VAL A 228 14.11 8.83 -14.84
CA VAL A 228 15.11 9.85 -14.49
C VAL A 228 14.47 11.02 -13.73
N ARG A 229 13.31 11.51 -14.17
CA ARG A 229 12.61 12.61 -13.48
C ARG A 229 12.25 12.27 -12.04
N LYS A 230 11.63 11.10 -11.82
CA LYS A 230 11.26 10.61 -10.48
C LYS A 230 12.51 10.38 -9.61
N MET A 231 13.57 9.86 -10.21
CA MET A 231 14.86 9.59 -9.60
C MET A 231 15.54 10.87 -9.11
N VAL A 232 15.62 11.89 -9.96
CA VAL A 232 16.20 13.19 -9.62
C VAL A 232 15.41 13.86 -8.50
N LEU A 233 14.08 13.84 -8.55
CA LEU A 233 13.26 14.41 -7.47
C LEU A 233 13.52 13.72 -6.12
N ALA A 234 13.44 12.38 -6.09
CA ALA A 234 13.62 11.61 -4.86
C ALA A 234 15.04 11.77 -4.28
N THR A 235 16.07 11.71 -5.14
CA THR A 235 17.47 11.88 -4.73
C THR A 235 17.74 13.32 -4.27
N CYS A 236 17.20 14.33 -4.94
CA CYS A 236 17.31 15.74 -4.54
C CYS A 236 16.74 15.96 -3.13
N VAL A 237 15.48 15.55 -2.90
CA VAL A 237 14.80 15.65 -1.61
C VAL A 237 15.59 14.92 -0.52
N TYR A 238 16.11 13.73 -0.83
CA TYR A 238 16.93 12.96 0.09
C TYR A 238 18.22 13.67 0.51
N HIS A 239 18.98 14.19 -0.46
CA HIS A 239 20.25 14.84 -0.19
C HIS A 239 20.09 16.21 0.46
N ILE A 240 19.05 16.99 0.14
CA ILE A 240 18.73 18.24 0.85
C ILE A 240 18.41 17.96 2.33
N TRP A 241 17.58 16.96 2.60
CA TRP A 241 17.26 16.57 3.98
C TRP A 241 18.50 16.11 4.75
N ARG A 242 19.37 15.32 4.10
CA ARG A 242 20.63 14.90 4.69
C ARG A 242 21.57 16.06 4.99
N GLU A 243 21.76 16.97 4.04
CA GLU A 243 22.60 18.16 4.21
C GLU A 243 22.10 19.00 5.40
N ARG A 244 20.79 19.26 5.46
CA ARG A 244 20.19 19.98 6.59
C ARG A 244 20.48 19.32 7.93
N ASN A 245 20.35 17.99 8.01
CA ASN A 245 20.63 17.26 9.25
C ASN A 245 22.14 17.21 9.58
N ALA A 246 23.01 17.08 8.58
CA ALA A 246 24.45 17.14 8.79
C ALA A 246 24.87 18.49 9.40
N ARG A 247 24.30 19.59 8.93
CA ARG A 247 24.55 20.92 9.52
C ARG A 247 24.12 21.04 10.97
N ILE A 248 23.05 20.35 11.37
CA ILE A 248 22.55 20.35 12.75
C ILE A 248 23.43 19.50 13.66
N PHE A 249 23.72 18.26 13.26
CA PHE A 249 24.26 17.25 14.16
C PHE A 249 25.77 17.07 14.05
N THR A 250 26.38 17.49 12.94
CA THR A 250 27.81 17.28 12.66
C THR A 250 28.56 18.57 12.29
N SER A 251 27.86 19.71 12.14
CA SER A 251 28.42 21.00 11.70
C SER A 251 29.14 20.99 10.34
N GLU A 252 29.11 19.87 9.61
CA GLU A 252 29.57 19.78 8.23
C GLU A 252 28.67 20.61 7.31
N LYS A 253 29.26 21.33 6.37
CA LYS A 253 28.56 22.18 5.40
C LYS A 253 29.14 21.97 4.02
N GLN A 254 28.28 21.67 3.06
CA GLN A 254 28.63 21.60 1.64
C GLN A 254 27.98 22.77 0.90
N SER A 255 28.68 23.32 -0.08
CA SER A 255 28.12 24.28 -1.03
C SER A 255 27.01 23.65 -1.87
N HIS A 256 26.11 24.48 -2.42
CA HIS A 256 25.03 23.96 -3.27
C HIS A 256 25.58 23.30 -4.55
N THR A 257 26.74 23.74 -5.04
CA THR A 257 27.44 23.15 -6.20
C THR A 257 27.98 21.76 -5.89
N GLU A 258 28.59 21.55 -4.72
CA GLU A 258 29.02 20.23 -4.26
C GLU A 258 27.83 19.28 -4.11
N LEU A 259 26.73 19.75 -3.52
CA LEU A 259 25.53 18.93 -3.34
C LEU A 259 24.90 18.53 -4.68
N VAL A 260 24.87 19.45 -5.66
CA VAL A 260 24.42 19.14 -7.03
C VAL A 260 25.27 18.02 -7.62
N LYS A 261 26.60 18.10 -7.51
CA LYS A 261 27.50 17.06 -8.02
C LYS A 261 27.23 15.70 -7.36
N VAL A 262 27.06 15.68 -6.04
CA VAL A 262 26.71 14.46 -5.29
C VAL A 262 25.39 13.85 -5.80
N ILE A 263 24.37 14.69 -6.05
CA ILE A 263 23.08 14.24 -6.58
C ILE A 263 23.23 13.70 -8.00
N GLU A 264 23.95 14.40 -8.89
CA GLU A 264 24.17 13.96 -10.26
C GLU A 264 24.94 12.65 -10.33
N ASP A 265 26.01 12.50 -9.54
CA ASP A 265 26.78 11.26 -9.45
C ASP A 265 25.93 10.11 -8.92
N ASN A 266 25.09 10.36 -7.90
CA ASN A 266 24.18 9.35 -7.36
C ASN A 266 23.15 8.90 -8.40
N VAL A 267 22.54 9.83 -9.14
CA VAL A 267 21.62 9.51 -10.24
C VAL A 267 22.36 8.74 -11.34
N ARG A 268 23.58 9.13 -11.69
CA ARG A 268 24.40 8.43 -12.70
C ARG A 268 24.67 6.98 -12.31
N LEU A 269 25.05 6.73 -11.05
CA LEU A 269 25.26 5.38 -10.52
C LEU A 269 23.96 4.56 -10.52
N GLN A 270 22.81 5.16 -10.23
CA GLN A 270 21.52 4.49 -10.34
C GLN A 270 21.16 4.17 -11.80
N LEU A 271 21.46 5.06 -12.75
CA LEU A 271 21.24 4.78 -14.18
C LEU A 271 22.11 3.63 -14.70
N LEU A 272 23.32 3.47 -14.16
CA LEU A 272 24.19 2.33 -14.47
C LEU A 272 23.69 0.99 -13.92
N SER A 273 22.87 1.00 -12.87
CA SER A 273 22.38 -0.22 -12.23
C SER A 273 21.08 -0.75 -12.84
N ILE A 274 20.32 0.08 -13.58
CA ILE A 274 19.04 -0.33 -14.15
C ILE A 274 19.18 -1.06 -15.48
N GLN A 275 18.27 -2.02 -15.70
CA GLN A 275 18.05 -2.64 -17.00
C GLN A 275 16.92 -1.91 -17.72
N VAL A 276 17.10 -1.61 -19.00
CA VAL A 276 16.14 -0.88 -19.83
C VAL A 276 15.99 -1.53 -21.21
N LYS A 277 14.86 -1.27 -21.89
CA LYS A 277 14.72 -1.66 -23.30
C LYS A 277 15.40 -0.61 -24.16
N LYS A 278 16.13 -1.03 -25.21
CA LYS A 278 16.80 -0.10 -26.11
C LYS A 278 15.79 0.83 -26.80
N SER A 279 16.05 2.13 -26.76
CA SER A 279 15.27 3.16 -27.45
C SER A 279 16.13 4.39 -27.72
N LYS A 280 15.71 5.25 -28.66
CA LYS A 280 16.40 6.51 -28.97
C LYS A 280 16.50 7.42 -27.74
N GLU A 281 15.48 7.40 -26.88
CA GLU A 281 15.45 8.18 -25.64
C GLU A 281 16.47 7.68 -24.62
N VAL A 282 16.69 6.36 -24.55
CA VAL A 282 17.71 5.76 -23.65
C VAL A 282 19.10 6.17 -24.08
N GLU A 283 19.40 6.12 -25.37
CA GLU A 283 20.67 6.58 -25.94
C GLU A 283 20.88 8.08 -25.70
N ALA A 284 19.85 8.89 -25.92
CA ALA A 284 19.91 10.33 -25.63
C ALA A 284 20.15 10.63 -24.14
N VAL A 285 19.51 9.89 -23.23
CA VAL A 285 19.74 10.03 -21.78
C VAL A 285 21.16 9.61 -21.41
N ALA A 286 21.69 8.53 -22.00
CA ALA A 286 23.06 8.11 -21.75
C ALA A 286 24.07 9.23 -22.10
N VAL A 287 23.90 9.87 -23.26
CA VAL A 287 24.74 11.00 -23.67
C VAL A 287 24.57 12.20 -22.73
N GLU A 288 23.33 12.56 -22.40
CA GLU A 288 23.03 13.72 -21.52
C GLU A 288 23.62 13.56 -20.10
N TRP A 289 23.62 12.35 -19.55
CA TRP A 289 24.11 12.04 -18.19
C TRP A 289 25.57 11.59 -18.14
N GLY A 290 26.25 11.61 -19.29
CA GLY A 290 27.70 11.59 -19.42
C GLY A 290 28.27 10.35 -20.12
N PRO A 291 29.46 10.45 -20.73
CA PRO A 291 30.05 9.45 -21.64
C PRO A 291 30.39 8.07 -21.02
N GLY A 292 30.06 7.85 -19.75
CA GLY A 292 30.22 6.57 -19.06
C GLY A 292 28.91 5.87 -18.70
N VAL A 293 27.73 6.44 -18.99
CA VAL A 293 26.44 5.78 -18.73
C VAL A 293 26.18 4.73 -19.82
N GLN A 294 26.55 3.48 -19.55
CA GLN A 294 26.20 2.34 -20.40
C GLN A 294 25.07 1.56 -19.76
N PHE A 295 23.87 1.67 -20.34
CA PHE A 295 22.72 0.93 -19.86
C PHE A 295 22.86 -0.57 -20.12
N LYS A 296 22.41 -1.38 -19.16
CA LYS A 296 22.18 -2.81 -19.38
C LYS A 296 20.87 -2.96 -20.14
N PHE A 297 20.88 -3.71 -21.24
CA PHE A 297 19.66 -3.98 -22.00
C PHE A 297 19.03 -5.29 -21.56
N HIS A 298 17.70 -5.37 -21.61
CA HIS A 298 17.02 -6.66 -21.54
C HIS A 298 17.38 -7.46 -22.79
N ASN A 299 17.70 -8.74 -22.62
CA ASN A 299 17.79 -9.69 -23.73
C ASN A 299 16.44 -9.85 -24.43
#